data_AF-A0A8J5CFJ4-F1
#
_entry.id   AF-A0A8J5CFJ4-F1
#
_cell.length_a   1.000
_cell.length_b   1.000
_cell.length_c   1.000
_cell.angle_alpha   90.00
_cell.angle_beta   90.00
_cell.angle_gamma   90.00
#
_symmetry.space_group_name_H-M   'P 1'
#
loop_
_entity.id
_entity.type
_entity.pdbx_description
1 polymer ?
#
loop_
_entity_poly.entity_id
_entity_poly.type
_entity_poly.pdbx_seq_one_letter_code
_entity_poly.pdbx_strand_id
1 'polypeptide(L)'
;MFCLSPPVLWPDRRCSPQIISWKLNNVGMHPTAEQYLIFHKFGHQLDSAENKERLIKEYQDRLQSKINAKNLRRYVEAFLKRSDLSGRLESKLKVETLLVTGAKASHVHTVHTMHQNCNKQKASLLKIDDVGDVLAECPEKFAQSLQLFCKGLGVLTSLPLSGIDRQRTFSGSSTDEEARPRRQRTMSMEEYDTPNLRRFSFSSTQQTAN
;
A
#
# COMPACT_ATOMS: atom_id res chain seq x y z
N MET A 1 -2.32 8.12 -10.27
CA MET A 1 -1.59 9.29 -10.79
C MET A 1 -0.18 9.24 -10.20
N PHE A 2 0.75 8.56 -10.90
CA PHE A 2 2.12 8.38 -10.40
C PHE A 2 2.86 9.72 -10.49
N CYS A 3 3.09 10.33 -9.33
CA CYS A 3 3.81 11.59 -9.21
C CYS A 3 5.27 11.27 -8.86
N LEU A 4 6.18 11.67 -9.73
CA LEU A 4 7.61 11.57 -9.50
C LEU A 4 8.25 12.93 -9.85
N SER A 5 8.37 13.76 -8.81
CA SER A 5 9.05 15.05 -8.82
C SER A 5 10.55 14.92 -8.48
N PRO A 6 11.45 15.73 -9.06
CA PRO A 6 12.86 15.73 -8.68
C PRO A 6 13.15 16.66 -7.47
N PRO A 7 14.07 16.32 -6.55
CA PRO A 7 14.49 17.21 -5.47
C PRO A 7 15.64 18.13 -5.88
N VAL A 8 15.69 19.31 -5.29
CA VAL A 8 16.77 20.29 -5.46
C VAL A 8 17.63 20.35 -4.19
N LEU A 9 18.95 20.25 -4.42
CA LEU A 9 20.10 20.74 -3.64
C LEU A 9 20.83 19.82 -2.62
N TRP A 10 22.08 19.48 -3.02
CA TRP A 10 23.26 18.95 -2.27
C TRP A 10 23.44 17.40 -2.16
N PRO A 11 24.68 16.91 -1.97
CA PRO A 11 25.50 16.39 -3.06
C PRO A 11 25.88 14.93 -2.78
N ASP A 12 25.03 13.98 -3.15
CA ASP A 12 25.48 12.59 -3.26
C ASP A 12 24.66 11.86 -4.34
N ARG A 13 25.38 11.20 -5.25
CA ARG A 13 24.93 10.32 -6.33
C ARG A 13 23.53 10.59 -6.90
N ARG A 14 23.41 11.69 -7.65
CA ARG A 14 22.32 11.88 -8.62
C ARG A 14 22.20 10.64 -9.51
N CYS A 15 21.02 10.06 -9.61
CA CYS A 15 20.54 9.55 -10.91
C CYS A 15 19.56 10.59 -11.41
N SER A 16 20.09 11.71 -11.91
CA SER A 16 19.29 12.71 -12.62
C SER A 16 18.73 12.06 -13.90
N PRO A 17 17.63 12.57 -14.48
CA PRO A 17 17.25 12.22 -15.85
C PRO A 17 18.40 12.44 -16.84
N GLN A 18 19.34 13.34 -16.53
CA GLN A 18 20.59 13.51 -17.27
C GLN A 18 21.57 12.34 -17.10
N ILE A 19 21.67 11.70 -15.94
CA ILE A 19 22.52 10.52 -15.71
C ILE A 19 21.90 9.25 -16.30
N ILE A 20 20.56 9.16 -16.31
CA ILE A 20 19.83 8.17 -17.08
C ILE A 20 20.11 8.41 -18.57
N SER A 21 19.93 9.63 -19.07
CA SER A 21 20.27 10.01 -20.45
C SER A 21 21.75 9.81 -20.78
N TRP A 22 22.68 9.98 -19.83
CA TRP A 22 24.13 9.85 -20.05
C TRP A 22 24.58 8.38 -20.01
N LYS A 23 24.05 7.58 -19.07
CA LYS A 23 24.18 6.11 -19.10
C LYS A 23 23.55 5.50 -20.36
N LEU A 24 22.45 6.07 -20.84
CA LEU A 24 21.79 5.64 -22.09
C LEU A 24 22.52 6.14 -23.35
N ASN A 25 23.15 7.33 -23.32
CA ASN A 25 23.94 7.85 -24.45
C ASN A 25 25.30 7.18 -24.63
N ASN A 26 25.92 6.67 -23.55
CA ASN A 26 27.14 5.86 -23.66
C ASN A 26 26.88 4.47 -24.29
N VAL A 27 25.61 4.08 -24.48
CA VAL A 27 25.20 2.88 -25.21
C VAL A 27 24.60 3.29 -26.56
N GLY A 28 25.38 3.99 -27.39
CA GLY A 28 25.35 4.00 -28.87
C GLY A 28 24.04 4.10 -29.68
N MET A 29 22.88 4.31 -29.08
CA MET A 29 21.57 4.28 -29.74
C MET A 29 20.61 5.07 -28.88
N HIS A 30 19.81 5.95 -29.49
CA HIS A 30 18.61 6.47 -28.83
C HIS A 30 17.88 5.30 -28.16
N PRO A 31 17.78 5.25 -26.81
CA PRO A 31 17.18 4.10 -26.18
C PRO A 31 15.74 3.99 -26.65
N THR A 32 15.40 2.84 -27.22
CA THR A 32 14.02 2.55 -27.61
C THR A 32 13.15 2.80 -26.37
N ALA A 33 11.99 3.43 -26.54
CA ALA A 33 11.11 3.77 -25.42
C ALA A 33 10.78 2.56 -24.53
N GLU A 34 10.86 1.35 -25.07
CA GLU A 34 10.81 0.06 -24.37
C GLU A 34 11.94 -0.13 -23.35
N GLN A 35 13.19 0.16 -23.70
CA GLN A 35 14.35 0.06 -22.80
C GLN A 35 14.21 1.00 -21.60
N TYR A 36 13.72 2.21 -21.84
CA TYR A 36 13.41 3.15 -20.76
C TYR A 36 12.35 2.58 -19.82
N LEU A 37 11.27 2.00 -20.36
CA LEU A 37 10.20 1.41 -19.54
C LEU A 37 10.68 0.19 -18.74
N ILE A 38 11.56 -0.63 -19.29
CA ILE A 38 12.17 -1.77 -18.58
C ILE A 38 12.98 -1.26 -17.40
N PHE A 39 13.87 -0.30 -17.63
CA PHE A 39 14.67 0.32 -16.57
C PHE A 39 13.78 1.00 -15.52
N HIS A 40 12.72 1.69 -15.94
CA HIS A 40 11.79 2.35 -15.03
C HIS A 40 11.01 1.33 -14.18
N LYS A 41 10.53 0.22 -14.77
CA LYS A 41 9.74 -0.78 -14.05
C LYS A 41 10.57 -1.57 -13.05
N PHE A 42 11.72 -2.08 -13.48
CA PHE A 42 12.49 -3.04 -12.69
C PHE A 42 13.68 -2.39 -11.95
N GLY A 43 14.23 -1.29 -12.45
CA GLY A 43 15.32 -0.55 -11.80
C GLY A 43 16.42 -1.46 -11.23
N HIS A 44 16.79 -1.23 -9.96
CA HIS A 44 17.78 -2.02 -9.24
C HIS A 44 17.37 -3.46 -8.91
N GLN A 45 16.09 -3.85 -9.07
CA GLN A 45 15.69 -5.27 -8.87
C GLN A 45 16.30 -6.20 -9.93
N LEU A 46 16.68 -5.68 -11.11
CA LEU A 46 17.34 -6.49 -12.15
C LEU A 46 18.75 -6.95 -11.76
N ASP A 47 19.42 -6.22 -10.87
CA ASP A 47 20.80 -6.53 -10.47
C ASP A 47 20.86 -7.76 -9.54
N SER A 48 19.77 -8.06 -8.84
CA SER A 48 19.67 -9.17 -7.87
C SER A 48 18.84 -10.36 -8.35
N ALA A 49 18.12 -10.24 -9.47
CA ALA A 49 17.24 -11.29 -9.97
C ALA A 49 17.99 -12.25 -10.90
N GLU A 50 18.11 -13.52 -10.51
CA GLU A 50 18.67 -14.58 -11.36
C GLU A 50 17.87 -14.78 -12.66
N ASN A 51 16.57 -14.45 -12.65
CA ASN A 51 15.65 -14.57 -13.77
C ASN A 51 15.47 -13.29 -14.60
N LYS A 52 16.40 -12.33 -14.50
CA LYS A 52 16.29 -11.00 -15.14
C LYS A 52 15.93 -11.05 -16.62
N GLU A 53 16.57 -11.93 -17.40
CA GLU A 53 16.39 -11.98 -18.85
C GLU A 53 14.99 -12.48 -19.25
N ARG A 54 14.44 -13.42 -18.48
CA ARG A 54 13.09 -13.95 -18.70
C ARG A 54 12.04 -12.89 -18.42
N LEU A 55 12.15 -12.19 -17.29
CA LEU A 55 11.24 -11.12 -16.90
C LEU A 55 11.29 -9.92 -17.87
N ILE A 56 12.48 -9.58 -18.36
CA ILE A 56 12.66 -8.53 -19.35
C ILE A 56 12.00 -8.93 -20.67
N LYS A 57 12.23 -10.15 -21.18
CA LYS A 57 11.61 -10.64 -22.41
C LYS A 57 10.09 -10.68 -22.30
N GLU A 58 9.55 -11.25 -21.22
CA GLU A 58 8.10 -11.30 -21.02
C GLU A 58 7.48 -9.89 -20.99
N TYR A 59 8.16 -8.93 -20.36
CA TYR A 59 7.71 -7.54 -20.35
C TYR A 59 7.77 -6.89 -21.73
N GLN A 60 8.83 -7.15 -22.51
CA GLN A 60 8.97 -6.68 -23.89
C GLN A 60 7.88 -7.26 -24.80
N ASP A 61 7.67 -8.57 -24.76
CA ASP A 61 6.64 -9.26 -25.55
C ASP A 61 5.25 -8.70 -25.22
N ARG A 62 4.99 -8.45 -23.93
CA ARG A 62 3.73 -7.84 -23.49
C ARG A 62 3.56 -6.41 -23.99
N LEU A 63 4.61 -5.60 -24.01
CA LEU A 63 4.57 -4.23 -24.53
C LEU A 63 4.29 -4.23 -26.04
N GLN A 64 4.99 -5.08 -26.80
CA GLN A 64 4.84 -5.18 -28.24
C GLN A 64 3.49 -5.76 -28.67
N SER A 65 2.96 -6.72 -27.90
CA SER A 65 1.66 -7.35 -28.19
C SER A 65 0.47 -6.45 -27.85
N LYS A 66 0.52 -5.71 -26.72
CA LYS A 66 -0.64 -4.98 -26.21
C LYS A 66 -0.66 -3.50 -26.58
N ILE A 67 0.47 -2.89 -26.94
CA ILE A 67 0.60 -1.44 -27.06
C ILE A 67 1.21 -1.05 -28.41
N ASN A 68 0.62 -0.05 -29.07
CA ASN A 68 1.19 0.52 -30.29
C ASN A 68 2.50 1.27 -30.00
N ALA A 69 3.61 0.82 -30.61
CA ALA A 69 4.95 1.37 -30.44
C ALA A 69 5.05 2.88 -30.76
N LYS A 70 4.30 3.39 -31.76
CA LYS A 70 4.30 4.82 -32.09
C LYS A 70 3.72 5.68 -30.97
N ASN A 71 2.64 5.21 -30.34
CA ASN A 71 1.99 5.91 -29.23
C ASN A 71 2.83 5.80 -27.95
N LEU A 72 3.45 4.65 -27.72
CA LEU A 72 4.36 4.42 -26.59
C LEU A 72 5.52 5.42 -26.61
N ARG A 73 6.14 5.64 -27.78
CA ARG A 73 7.22 6.65 -27.92
C ARG A 73 6.74 8.06 -27.55
N ARG A 74 5.57 8.49 -28.04
CA ARG A 74 5.00 9.81 -27.70
C ARG A 74 4.69 9.93 -26.20
N TYR A 75 4.22 8.85 -25.58
CA TYR A 75 3.95 8.81 -24.14
C TYR A 75 5.24 8.99 -23.32
N VAL A 76 6.30 8.26 -23.64
CA VAL A 76 7.59 8.36 -22.93
C VAL A 76 8.19 9.76 -23.12
N GLU A 77 8.11 10.33 -24.32
CA GLU A 77 8.57 11.69 -24.58
C GLU A 77 7.82 12.73 -23.74
N ALA A 78 6.49 12.63 -23.67
CA ALA A 78 5.68 13.51 -22.82
C ALA A 78 6.00 13.33 -21.33
N PHE A 79 6.26 12.10 -20.90
CA PHE A 79 6.63 11.80 -19.51
C PHE A 79 7.99 12.39 -19.11
N LEU A 80 8.95 12.41 -20.03
CA LEU A 80 10.28 13.00 -19.80
C LEU A 80 10.25 14.53 -19.76
N LYS A 81 9.34 15.17 -20.52
CA LYS A 81 9.17 16.63 -20.57
C LYS A 81 8.31 17.21 -19.43
N ARG A 82 7.91 16.39 -18.44
CA ARG A 82 7.03 16.84 -17.36
C ARG A 82 7.65 17.96 -16.51
N SER A 83 6.83 18.91 -16.08
CA SER A 83 7.22 19.95 -15.12
C SER A 83 7.08 19.45 -13.67
N ASP A 84 7.85 20.05 -12.76
CA ASP A 84 7.82 19.70 -11.33
C ASP A 84 6.45 20.05 -10.71
N LEU A 85 5.92 19.10 -9.93
CA LEU A 85 4.64 19.23 -9.24
C LEU A 85 4.82 19.59 -7.76
N SER A 86 6.03 19.46 -7.20
CA SER A 86 6.29 19.58 -5.75
C SER A 86 5.76 20.88 -5.17
N GLY A 87 6.04 22.02 -5.81
CA GLY A 87 5.59 23.34 -5.33
C GLY A 87 4.08 23.59 -5.44
N ARG A 88 3.33 22.72 -6.12
CA ARG A 88 1.88 22.85 -6.30
C ARG A 88 1.09 21.83 -5.49
N LEU A 89 1.78 20.90 -4.84
CA LEU A 89 1.17 19.71 -4.27
C LEU A 89 0.38 20.04 -3.00
N GLU A 90 0.97 20.84 -2.12
CA GLU A 90 0.33 21.30 -0.88
C GLU A 90 -0.94 22.11 -1.11
N SER A 91 -0.93 23.03 -2.08
CA SER A 91 -2.08 23.91 -2.36
C SER A 91 -3.20 23.24 -3.17
N LYS A 92 -2.87 22.24 -4.01
CA LYS A 92 -3.82 21.60 -4.91
C LYS A 92 -4.39 20.28 -4.40
N LEU A 93 -3.65 19.50 -3.61
CA LEU A 93 -4.17 18.25 -3.05
C LEU A 93 -5.04 18.50 -1.84
N LYS A 94 -6.32 18.78 -2.09
CA LYS A 94 -7.33 18.94 -1.04
C LYS A 94 -7.91 17.61 -0.55
N VAL A 95 -7.68 16.53 -1.28
CA VAL A 95 -8.24 15.18 -1.04
C VAL A 95 -7.25 14.36 -0.22
N GLU A 96 -7.77 13.50 0.65
CA GLU A 96 -6.97 12.49 1.34
C GLU A 96 -6.28 11.57 0.33
N THR A 97 -4.97 11.38 0.51
CA THR A 97 -4.13 10.71 -0.48
C THR A 97 -3.27 9.66 0.21
N LEU A 98 -3.35 8.42 -0.28
CA LEU A 98 -2.45 7.35 0.13
C LEU A 98 -1.32 7.20 -0.88
N LEU A 99 -0.10 7.50 -0.46
CA LEU A 99 1.13 7.26 -1.21
C LEU A 99 1.64 5.86 -0.88
N VAL A 100 1.96 5.06 -1.90
CA VAL A 100 2.32 3.65 -1.73
C VAL A 100 3.69 3.41 -2.35
N THR A 101 4.57 2.75 -1.61
CA THR A 101 5.90 2.39 -2.08
C THR A 101 6.38 1.07 -1.46
N GLY A 102 7.16 0.29 -2.22
CA GLY A 102 7.86 -0.87 -1.69
C GLY A 102 9.28 -0.48 -1.26
N ALA A 103 9.83 -1.09 -0.22
CA ALA A 103 11.16 -0.76 0.30
C ALA A 103 12.29 -0.97 -0.72
N LYS A 104 12.11 -1.89 -1.68
CA LYS A 104 13.06 -2.18 -2.76
C LYS A 104 12.70 -1.50 -4.08
N ALA A 105 11.72 -0.60 -4.10
CA ALA A 105 11.31 0.09 -5.34
C ALA A 105 12.39 1.08 -5.82
N SER A 106 12.51 1.25 -7.14
CA SER A 106 13.46 2.18 -7.76
C SER A 106 13.20 3.66 -7.44
N HIS A 107 11.98 3.99 -7.02
CA HIS A 107 11.50 5.36 -6.84
C HIS A 107 11.14 5.72 -5.39
N VAL A 108 11.63 4.95 -4.41
CA VAL A 108 11.36 5.16 -2.97
C VAL A 108 11.69 6.60 -2.55
N HIS A 109 12.88 7.09 -2.88
CA HIS A 109 13.31 8.44 -2.51
C HIS A 109 12.35 9.50 -3.06
N THR A 110 11.92 9.36 -4.30
CA THR A 110 11.01 10.31 -4.93
C THR A 110 9.64 10.33 -4.27
N VAL A 111 9.10 9.17 -3.88
CA VAL A 111 7.83 9.09 -3.14
C VAL A 111 7.97 9.73 -1.76
N HIS A 112 9.11 9.56 -1.08
CA HIS A 112 9.38 10.24 0.18
C HIS A 112 9.43 11.77 0.03
N THR A 113 10.14 12.28 -0.98
CA THR A 113 10.17 13.72 -1.30
C THR A 113 8.76 14.24 -1.60
N MET A 114 7.97 13.48 -2.36
CA MET A 114 6.60 13.86 -2.65
C MET A 114 5.74 13.91 -1.37
N HIS A 115 5.87 12.93 -0.49
CA HIS A 115 5.16 12.93 0.80
C HIS A 115 5.56 14.13 1.67
N GLN A 116 6.83 14.54 1.65
CA GLN A 116 7.31 15.72 2.38
C GLN A 116 6.71 17.03 1.84
N ASN A 117 6.49 17.11 0.53
CA ASN A 117 5.88 18.26 -0.13
C ASN A 117 4.33 18.23 -0.14
N CYS A 118 3.73 17.15 0.38
CA CYS A 118 2.27 17.04 0.59
C CYS A 118 1.86 17.59 1.96
N ASN A 119 0.58 17.93 2.11
CA ASN A 119 0.02 18.20 3.42
C ASN A 119 -0.04 16.92 4.27
N LYS A 120 0.74 16.89 5.36
CA LYS A 120 0.87 15.74 6.28
C LYS A 120 -0.44 15.36 6.99
N GLN A 121 -1.42 16.26 7.07
CA GLN A 121 -2.72 15.93 7.68
C GLN A 121 -3.60 15.07 6.77
N LYS A 122 -3.40 15.14 5.45
CA LYS A 122 -4.24 14.47 4.45
C LYS A 122 -3.50 13.39 3.67
N ALA A 123 -2.18 13.43 3.66
CA ALA A 123 -1.36 12.45 2.99
C ALA A 123 -0.87 11.40 3.98
N SER A 124 -1.01 10.12 3.62
CA SER A 124 -0.45 8.99 4.36
C SER A 124 0.52 8.24 3.45
N LEU A 125 1.62 7.73 4.02
CA LEU A 125 2.62 6.95 3.30
C LEU A 125 2.60 5.49 3.76
N LEU A 126 2.27 4.58 2.85
CA LEU A 126 2.37 3.14 3.01
C LEU A 126 3.69 2.66 2.40
N LYS A 127 4.63 2.26 3.26
CA LYS A 127 5.87 1.59 2.87
C LYS A 127 5.77 0.11 3.23
N ILE A 128 5.90 -0.77 2.24
CA ILE A 128 5.89 -2.23 2.44
C ILE A 128 7.31 -2.74 2.33
N ASP A 129 7.76 -3.46 3.37
CA ASP A 129 9.10 -4.01 3.41
C ASP A 129 9.30 -5.17 2.44
N ASP A 130 10.56 -5.37 2.05
CA ASP A 130 11.05 -6.42 1.15
C ASP A 130 10.47 -6.51 -0.25
N VAL A 131 9.64 -5.54 -0.63
CA VAL A 131 8.92 -5.54 -1.90
C VAL A 131 9.41 -4.44 -2.85
N GLY A 132 9.52 -4.73 -4.14
CA GLY A 132 9.75 -3.70 -5.16
C GLY A 132 8.46 -3.23 -5.82
N ASP A 133 7.73 -4.16 -6.45
CA ASP A 133 6.43 -3.88 -7.07
C ASP A 133 5.30 -4.39 -6.19
N VAL A 134 4.68 -3.47 -5.42
CA VAL A 134 3.64 -3.79 -4.42
C VAL A 134 2.47 -4.56 -5.01
N LEU A 135 2.03 -4.20 -6.21
CA LEU A 135 0.85 -4.82 -6.83
C LEU A 135 1.14 -6.22 -7.35
N ALA A 136 2.39 -6.49 -7.76
CA ALA A 136 2.78 -7.79 -8.28
C ALA A 136 3.18 -8.77 -7.18
N GLU A 137 3.92 -8.31 -6.17
CA GLU A 137 4.52 -9.17 -5.14
C GLU A 137 3.63 -9.33 -3.89
N CYS A 138 2.92 -8.28 -3.47
CA CYS A 138 2.15 -8.29 -2.21
C CYS A 138 0.77 -7.60 -2.35
N PRO A 139 -0.12 -8.10 -3.23
CA PRO A 139 -1.45 -7.53 -3.41
C PRO A 139 -2.31 -7.66 -2.15
N GLU A 140 -2.11 -8.71 -1.34
CA GLU A 140 -2.89 -8.96 -0.12
C GLU A 140 -2.68 -7.87 0.94
N LYS A 141 -1.42 -7.57 1.28
CA LYS A 141 -1.06 -6.50 2.22
C LYS A 141 -1.52 -5.13 1.74
N PHE A 142 -1.42 -4.90 0.43
CA PHE A 142 -1.93 -3.68 -0.18
C PHE A 142 -3.45 -3.56 -0.09
N ALA A 143 -4.20 -4.64 -0.37
CA ALA A 143 -5.65 -4.66 -0.29
C ALA A 143 -6.15 -4.38 1.13
N GLN A 144 -5.52 -4.97 2.15
CA GLN A 144 -5.82 -4.70 3.55
C GLN A 144 -5.58 -3.22 3.91
N SER A 145 -4.45 -2.66 3.47
CA SER A 145 -4.11 -1.25 3.70
C SER A 145 -5.08 -0.30 3.00
N LEU A 146 -5.48 -0.63 1.77
CA LEU A 146 -6.47 0.12 1.02
C LEU A 146 -7.84 0.06 1.70
N GLN A 147 -8.24 -1.10 2.22
CA GLN A 147 -9.48 -1.26 2.97
C GLN A 147 -9.49 -0.39 4.24
N LEU A 148 -8.37 -0.34 4.97
CA LEU A 148 -8.20 0.53 6.13
C LEU A 148 -8.28 2.01 5.76
N PHE A 149 -7.67 2.42 4.66
CA PHE A 149 -7.75 3.78 4.14
C PHE A 149 -9.19 4.18 3.80
N CYS A 150 -9.94 3.32 3.09
CA CYS A 150 -11.35 3.56 2.79
C CYS A 150 -12.21 3.69 4.06
N LYS A 151 -11.92 2.89 5.08
CA LYS A 151 -12.61 3.00 6.38
C LYS A 151 -12.30 4.30 7.11
N GLY A 152 -11.06 4.79 7.02
CA GLY A 152 -10.67 6.10 7.53
C GLY A 152 -11.47 7.24 6.89
N LEU A 153 -11.81 7.09 5.60
CA LEU A 153 -12.67 8.03 4.86
C LEU A 153 -14.17 7.93 5.22
N GLY A 154 -14.56 6.98 6.08
CA GLY A 154 -15.97 6.69 6.38
C GLY A 154 -16.68 5.83 5.32
N VAL A 155 -15.93 5.25 4.38
CA VAL A 155 -16.45 4.38 3.30
C VAL A 155 -16.17 2.92 3.65
N LEU A 156 -17.06 1.99 3.29
CA LEU A 156 -16.88 0.54 3.54
C LEU A 156 -16.72 0.14 5.03
N THR A 157 -17.36 0.87 5.95
CA THR A 157 -17.32 0.61 7.40
C THR A 157 -17.92 -0.75 7.80
N SER A 158 -18.85 -1.26 6.99
CA SER A 158 -19.53 -2.54 7.21
C SER A 158 -18.71 -3.77 6.79
N LEU A 159 -17.64 -3.60 6.00
CA LEU A 159 -16.84 -4.73 5.55
C LEU A 159 -15.96 -5.27 6.69
N PRO A 160 -15.92 -6.59 6.95
CA PRO A 160 -14.95 -7.15 7.87
C PRO A 160 -13.52 -6.92 7.34
N LEU A 161 -12.58 -6.61 8.23
CA LEU A 161 -11.17 -6.48 7.84
C LEU A 161 -10.67 -7.84 7.37
N SER A 162 -10.16 -7.91 6.14
CA SER A 162 -9.55 -9.14 5.63
C SER A 162 -8.29 -9.48 6.45
N GLY A 163 -8.21 -10.68 7.00
CA GLY A 163 -7.03 -11.15 7.76
C GLY A 163 -6.98 -10.75 9.24
N ILE A 164 -7.96 -9.99 9.76
CA ILE A 164 -8.14 -9.81 11.20
C ILE A 164 -9.31 -10.68 11.61
N ASP A 165 -9.01 -11.92 12.00
CA ASP A 165 -9.94 -12.70 12.79
C ASP A 165 -10.21 -11.89 14.04
N ARG A 166 -11.44 -11.40 14.16
CA ARG A 166 -11.93 -10.78 15.39
C ARG A 166 -11.98 -11.88 16.43
N GLN A 167 -10.84 -12.20 17.02
CA GLN A 167 -10.79 -12.77 18.36
C GLN A 167 -11.35 -11.66 19.24
N ARG A 168 -12.69 -11.62 19.31
CA ARG A 168 -13.40 -10.83 20.31
C ARG A 168 -12.73 -11.22 21.62
N THR A 169 -12.14 -10.25 22.29
CA THR A 169 -11.69 -10.40 23.67
C THR A 169 -12.95 -10.65 24.50
N PHE A 170 -13.38 -11.91 24.52
CA PHE A 170 -14.22 -12.42 25.58
C PHE A 170 -13.28 -12.58 26.76
N SER A 171 -13.20 -11.55 27.58
CA SER A 171 -12.73 -11.68 28.96
C SER A 171 -13.71 -12.60 29.68
N GLY A 172 -13.43 -13.90 29.63
CA GLY A 172 -14.30 -14.93 30.18
C GLY A 172 -13.86 -16.33 29.79
N SER A 173 -12.64 -16.72 30.17
CA SER A 173 -12.32 -18.14 30.30
C SER A 173 -11.97 -18.43 31.75
N SER A 174 -13.00 -18.61 32.58
CA SER A 174 -12.90 -19.62 33.64
C SER A 174 -12.87 -20.97 32.93
N THR A 175 -11.77 -21.70 33.12
CA THR A 175 -11.65 -23.10 32.77
C THR A 175 -12.67 -23.89 33.57
N ASP A 176 -13.81 -24.19 32.97
CA ASP A 176 -14.57 -25.39 33.31
C ASP A 176 -14.52 -26.30 32.08
N GLU A 177 -13.71 -27.35 32.22
CA GLU A 177 -13.74 -28.52 31.37
C GLU A 177 -15.17 -29.09 31.39
N GLU A 178 -15.64 -29.52 30.21
CA GLU A 178 -16.89 -30.26 30.02
C GLU A 178 -18.17 -29.45 29.78
N ALA A 179 -18.31 -28.89 28.58
CA ALA A 179 -19.48 -29.09 27.71
C ALA A 179 -19.44 -28.20 26.45
N ARG A 180 -19.55 -28.85 25.28
CA ARG A 180 -19.92 -28.37 23.93
C ARG A 180 -20.02 -26.83 23.71
N PRO A 181 -19.38 -26.25 22.67
CA PRO A 181 -19.39 -24.81 22.44
C PRO A 181 -20.80 -24.32 22.09
N ARG A 182 -21.50 -23.80 23.09
CA ARG A 182 -22.81 -23.16 22.93
C ARG A 182 -22.54 -21.82 22.26
N ARG A 183 -22.87 -21.70 20.96
CA ARG A 183 -22.89 -20.42 20.23
C ARG A 183 -23.81 -19.46 20.98
N GLN A 184 -23.26 -18.64 21.87
CA GLN A 184 -24.01 -17.59 22.55
C GLN A 184 -24.27 -16.49 21.52
N ARG A 185 -25.56 -16.30 21.20
CA ARG A 185 -26.04 -15.18 20.38
C ARG A 185 -25.65 -13.89 21.08
N THR A 186 -25.07 -12.94 20.36
CA THR A 186 -24.87 -11.58 20.85
C THR A 186 -26.24 -10.92 20.98
N MET A 187 -26.59 -10.48 22.19
CA MET A 187 -27.87 -9.83 22.46
C MET A 187 -27.98 -8.51 21.69
N SER A 188 -29.14 -8.27 21.08
CA SER A 188 -29.51 -7.03 20.39
C SER A 188 -29.67 -5.85 21.37
N MET A 189 -29.64 -4.62 20.85
CA MET A 189 -29.84 -3.41 21.68
C MET A 189 -31.17 -3.43 22.42
N GLU A 190 -32.24 -3.95 21.81
CA GLU A 190 -33.56 -4.10 22.44
C GLU A 190 -33.55 -5.13 23.59
N GLU A 191 -32.67 -6.14 23.52
CA GLU A 191 -32.53 -7.14 24.58
C GLU A 191 -31.80 -6.61 25.83
N TYR A 192 -31.03 -5.51 25.72
CA TYR A 192 -30.43 -4.86 26.88
C TYR A 192 -31.45 -4.08 27.73
N ASP A 193 -32.49 -3.56 27.09
CA ASP A 193 -33.50 -2.73 27.75
C ASP A 193 -34.55 -3.56 28.50
N THR A 194 -34.60 -4.88 28.28
CA THR A 194 -35.49 -5.77 29.03
C THR A 194 -34.89 -6.15 30.40
N PRO A 195 -35.56 -5.82 31.53
CA PRO A 195 -35.03 -6.12 32.86
C PRO A 195 -35.03 -7.63 33.13
N ASN A 196 -33.85 -8.19 33.40
CA ASN A 196 -33.68 -9.62 33.65
C ASN A 196 -33.95 -9.95 35.13
N LEU A 197 -35.16 -10.44 35.44
CA LEU A 197 -35.62 -10.75 36.79
C LEU A 197 -34.75 -11.78 37.54
N ARG A 198 -33.99 -12.63 36.83
CA ARG A 198 -33.09 -13.62 37.47
C ARG A 198 -31.77 -13.03 37.96
N ARG A 199 -31.42 -11.80 37.55
CA ARG A 199 -30.17 -11.15 37.98
C ARG A 199 -30.26 -10.57 39.40
N PHE A 200 -31.46 -10.42 39.95
CA PHE A 200 -31.70 -9.81 41.26
C PHE A 200 -32.02 -10.81 42.39
N SER A 201 -31.95 -12.14 42.15
CA SER A 201 -32.07 -13.09 43.25
C SER A 201 -30.76 -13.15 44.05
N PHE A 202 -30.71 -12.40 45.16
CA PHE A 202 -29.70 -12.60 46.20
C PHE A 202 -29.90 -13.99 46.83
N SER A 203 -29.07 -14.97 46.47
CA SER A 203 -28.97 -16.20 47.25
C SER A 203 -28.12 -15.90 48.50
N SER A 204 -28.75 -15.87 49.67
CA SER A 204 -28.06 -15.78 50.95
C SER A 204 -27.23 -17.05 51.20
N THR A 205 -25.92 -16.96 51.09
CA THR A 205 -24.99 -18.01 51.54
C THR A 205 -24.92 -18.00 53.07
N GLN A 206 -25.55 -18.98 53.72
CA GLN A 206 -25.30 -19.27 55.14
C GLN A 206 -23.91 -19.89 55.31
N GLN A 207 -23.06 -19.22 56.10
CA GLN A 207 -21.81 -19.78 56.63
C GLN A 207 -22.14 -20.81 57.72
N THR A 208 -21.76 -22.07 57.52
CA THR A 208 -21.64 -23.04 58.62
C THR A 208 -20.18 -23.15 59.01
N ALA A 209 -19.87 -22.66 60.22
CA ALA A 209 -18.59 -22.83 60.90
C ALA A 209 -18.41 -24.29 61.33
N ASN A 210 -17.18 -24.78 61.23
CA ASN A 210 -16.61 -25.85 62.06
C ASN A 210 -15.18 -25.42 62.42
#